data_AF-A0A519TAW9-F1
#
_entry.id   AF-A0A519TAW9-F1
#
_cell.length_a   1.000
_cell.length_b   1.000
_cell.length_c   1.000
_cell.angle_alpha   90.00
_cell.angle_beta   90.00
_cell.angle_gamma   90.00
#
_symmetry.space_group_name_H-M   'P 1'
#
loop_
_entity.id
_entity.type
_entity.pdbx_description
1 polymer ?
#
loop_
_entity_poly.entity_id
_entity_poly.type
_entity_poly.pdbx_seq_one_letter_code
_entity_poly.pdbx_strand_id
1 'polypeptide(L)' 'MATQKIQIFDTTLRDGEQVPGCKLNQQEKLVIARQLEALGVDVIEAGFPVSSHGGKVAGARHR' A
#
# COMPACT_ATOMS: atom_id res chain seq x y z
N MET A 1 -11.06 -22.34 -21.70
CA MET A 1 -10.22 -22.42 -20.48
C MET A 1 -10.63 -21.30 -19.54
N ALA A 2 -10.78 -21.55 -18.25
CA ALA A 2 -11.11 -20.49 -17.30
C ALA A 2 -9.87 -19.61 -17.08
N THR A 3 -10.02 -18.30 -17.25
CA THR A 3 -8.96 -17.33 -17.00
C THR A 3 -8.83 -17.14 -15.50
N GLN A 4 -7.79 -17.71 -14.89
CA GLN A 4 -7.50 -17.48 -13.47
C GLN A 4 -7.03 -16.05 -13.29
N LYS A 5 -7.78 -15.25 -12.52
CA LYS A 5 -7.40 -13.90 -12.16
C LYS A 5 -6.33 -13.95 -11.07
N ILE A 6 -5.15 -13.41 -11.37
CA ILE A 6 -4.08 -13.23 -10.39
C ILE A 6 -4.28 -11.86 -9.74
N GLN A 7 -4.26 -11.82 -8.41
CA GLN A 7 -4.29 -10.57 -7.65
C GLN A 7 -2.94 -10.35 -6.97
N ILE A 8 -2.42 -9.13 -7.05
CA ILE A 8 -1.19 -8.69 -6.43
C ILE A 8 -1.53 -7.95 -5.12
N PHE A 9 -1.09 -8.53 -4.01
CA PHE A 9 -1.17 -7.94 -2.68
C PHE A 9 0.22 -7.48 -2.24
N ASP A 10 0.37 -6.20 -1.91
CA ASP A 10 1.65 -5.59 -1.55
C ASP A 10 1.66 -5.14 -0.08
N THR A 11 2.71 -5.53 0.65
CA THR A 11 2.90 -5.23 2.08
C THR A 11 3.98 -4.18 2.35
N THR A 12 4.50 -3.51 1.32
CA THR A 12 5.65 -2.60 1.41
C THR A 12 5.47 -1.52 2.48
N LEU A 13 4.27 -0.93 2.57
CA LEU A 13 4.01 0.15 3.53
C LEU A 13 3.93 -0.34 4.99
N ARG A 14 3.48 -1.58 5.23
CA ARG A 14 3.42 -2.19 6.56
C ARG A 14 4.78 -2.75 6.97
N ASP A 15 5.30 -3.70 6.20
CA ASP A 15 6.52 -4.43 6.56
C ASP A 15 7.75 -3.52 6.50
N GLY A 16 7.77 -2.59 5.54
CA GLY A 16 8.85 -1.61 5.39
C GLY A 16 9.02 -0.71 6.61
N GLU A 17 7.95 -0.35 7.32
CA GLU A 17 7.99 0.47 8.54
C GLU A 17 8.39 -0.32 9.80
N GLN A 18 8.28 -1.65 9.75
CA GLN A 18 8.69 -2.55 10.84
C GLN A 18 10.18 -2.85 10.84
N VAL A 19 10.89 -2.54 9.75
CA VAL A 19 12.35 -2.67 9.67
C VAL A 19 13.03 -1.65 10.60
N PRO A 20 13.95 -2.07 11.50
CA PRO A 20 14.69 -1.15 12.36
C PRO A 20 15.42 -0.08 11.55
N GLY A 21 15.24 1.19 11.93
CA GLY A 21 15.81 2.33 11.22
C GLY A 21 15.06 2.77 9.96
N CYS A 22 14.03 2.04 9.53
CA CYS A 22 13.17 2.43 8.42
C CYS A 22 11.84 2.96 8.97
N LYS A 23 11.74 4.29 9.07
CA LYS A 23 10.50 4.97 9.47
C LYS A 23 10.02 5.81 8.31
N LEU A 24 8.90 5.39 7.71
CA LEU A 24 8.25 6.12 6.64
C LEU A 24 7.36 7.20 7.24
N ASN A 25 7.60 8.45 6.89
CA ASN A 25 6.68 9.53 7.22
C ASN A 25 5.43 9.50 6.30
N GLN A 26 4.42 10.30 6.62
CA GLN A 26 3.17 10.32 5.88
C GLN A 26 3.35 10.67 4.38
N GLN A 27 4.26 11.59 4.05
CA GLN A 27 4.51 11.98 2.66
C GLN A 27 5.20 10.86 1.89
N GLU A 28 6.18 10.19 2.49
CA GLU A 28 6.86 9.03 1.89
C GLU A 28 5.88 7.89 1.64
N LYS A 29 4.99 7.60 2.59
CA LYS A 29 3.92 6.61 2.42
C LYS A 29 3.01 6.94 1.24
N LEU A 30 2.63 8.21 1.07
CA LEU A 30 1.82 8.65 -0.08
C LEU A 30 2.56 8.52 -1.41
N VAL A 31 3.86 8.82 -1.45
CA VAL A 31 4.67 8.63 -2.66
C VAL A 31 4.74 7.15 -3.02
N ILE A 32 5.08 6.28 -2.06
CA ILE A 32 5.16 4.83 -2.28
C ILE A 32 3.80 4.26 -2.70
N ALA A 33 2.70 4.65 -2.04
CA ALA A 33 1.36 4.21 -2.40
C ALA A 33 1.01 4.56 -3.86
N ARG A 34 1.37 5.75 -4.34
CA ARG A 34 1.16 6.15 -5.73
C ARG A 34 2.01 5.35 -6.71
N GLN A 35 3.24 4.98 -6.32
CA GLN A 35 4.09 4.14 -7.17
C GLN A 35 3.57 2.70 -7.25
N LEU A 36 3.13 2.13 -6.13
CA LEU A 36 2.48 0.81 -6.10
C LEU A 36 1.18 0.81 -6.91
N GLU A 37 0.42 1.91 -6.84
CA GLU A 37 -0.74 2.11 -7.68
C GLU A 37 -0.34 2.16 -9.16
N ALA A 38 0.69 2.93 -9.54
CA ALA A 38 1.16 2.99 -10.93
C ALA A 38 1.68 1.64 -11.44
N LEU A 39 2.26 0.82 -10.56
CA LEU A 39 2.74 -0.54 -10.85
C LEU A 39 1.60 -1.53 -11.14
N GLY A 40 0.36 -1.19 -10.79
CA GLY A 40 -0.80 -2.05 -11.03
C GLY A 40 -1.06 -3.06 -9.91
N VAL A 41 -0.59 -2.80 -8.70
CA VAL A 41 -0.96 -3.59 -7.52
C VAL A 41 -2.48 -3.50 -7.29
N ASP A 42 -3.12 -4.62 -6.96
CA ASP A 42 -4.56 -4.70 -6.74
C ASP A 42 -4.95 -4.24 -5.32
N VAL A 43 -4.12 -4.59 -4.33
CA VAL A 43 -4.34 -4.30 -2.92
C VAL A 43 -3.03 -3.91 -2.25
N ILE A 44 -3.01 -2.76 -1.59
CA ILE A 44 -1.85 -2.25 -0.83
C ILE A 44 -2.20 -2.25 0.65
N GLU A 45 -1.36 -2.85 1.48
CA GLU A 45 -1.50 -2.85 2.93
C GLU A 45 -0.86 -1.60 3.56
N ALA A 46 -1.67 -0.63 3.98
CA ALA A 46 -1.20 0.69 4.42
C ALA A 46 -0.47 0.74 5.79
N GLY A 47 -0.35 -0.39 6.52
CA GLY A 47 0.24 -0.44 7.87
C GLY A 47 -0.72 0.00 8.99
N PHE A 48 -0.17 0.30 10.18
CA PHE A 48 -0.98 0.70 11.35
C PHE A 48 -1.57 2.10 11.17
N PRO A 49 -2.88 2.30 11.39
CA PRO A 49 -3.47 3.62 11.41
C PRO A 49 -3.00 4.36 12.68
N VAL A 50 -1.95 5.17 12.55
CA VAL A 50 -1.75 6.28 13.49
C VAL A 50 -2.85 7.28 13.16
N SER A 51 -3.95 7.24 13.91
CA SER A 51 -5.08 8.16 13.81
C SER A 51 -4.59 9.60 13.76
N SER A 52 -4.39 10.11 12.55
CA SER A 52 -4.05 11.49 12.26
C SER A 52 -4.95 11.90 11.10
N HIS A 53 -5.53 13.09 11.26
CA HIS A 53 -6.69 13.58 10.52
C HIS A 53 -6.36 13.90 9.04
N GLY A 54 -6.02 12.91 8.24
CA GLY A 54 -5.75 13.12 6.82
C GLY A 54 -5.31 11.86 6.08
N GLY A 55 -6.17 11.37 5.21
CA GLY A 55 -5.80 10.44 4.14
C GLY A 55 -6.17 9.00 4.41
N LYS A 56 -7.39 8.61 4.03
CA LYS A 56 -7.74 7.22 3.81
C LYS A 56 -6.89 6.70 2.65
N VAL A 57 -5.85 5.90 2.90
CA VAL A 57 -5.19 5.10 1.86
C VAL A 57 -6.01 3.81 1.70
N ALA A 58 -7.17 3.93 1.06
CA ALA A 58 -7.97 2.80 0.65
C ALA A 58 -7.99 2.78 -0.87
N GLY A 59 -7.23 1.86 -1.46
CA GLY A 59 -7.06 1.75 -2.90
C GLY A 59 -7.19 0.31 -3.37
N ALA A 60 -8.22 -0.41 -2.92
CA ALA A 60 -8.61 -1.65 -3.59
C ALA A 60 -9.31 -1.26 -4.90
N ARG A 61 -8.64 -1.47 -6.04
CA ARG A 61 -9.29 -1.29 -7.34
C ARG A 61 -10.10 -2.52 -7.66
N HIS A 62 -11.42 -2.35 -7.79
CA HIS A 62 -12.28 -3.32 -8.48
C HIS A 62 -12.03 -3.19 -9.99
N ARG A 63 -10.91 -3.72 -10.47
CA ARG A 63 -10.91 -4.37 -11.79
C ARG A 63 -11.18 -5.85 -11.58
#